data_AF-A0A9X2LXT2-F1
#
_entry.id   AF-A0A9X2LXT2-F1
#
_cell.length_a   1.000
_cell.length_b   1.000
_cell.length_c   1.000
_cell.angle_alpha   90.00
_cell.angle_beta   90.00
_cell.angle_gamma   90.00
#
_symmetry.space_group_name_H-M   'P 1'
#
loop_
_entity.id
_entity.type
_entity.pdbx_description
1 polymer ?
#
loop_
_entity_poly.entity_id
_entity_poly.type
_entity_poly.pdbx_seq_one_letter_code
_entity_poly.pdbx_strand_id
1 'polypeptide(L)'
;MPDYSNPDTPLTGRRCDWQATIVRGPVRYGMNPSQECAGTCTPRPGATVGSLLAWIKSWYAEHNGIPVSDVTIMRYSLREK
;
A
#
# COMPACT_ATOMS: atom_id res chain seq x y z
N MET A 1 -1.16 -19.97 -6.91
CA MET A 1 -1.62 -18.69 -6.33
C MET A 1 -0.82 -17.57 -6.98
N PRO A 2 -1.40 -16.38 -7.21
CA PRO A 2 -0.67 -15.23 -7.73
C PRO A 2 0.44 -14.82 -6.75
N ASP A 3 1.60 -14.44 -7.27
CA ASP A 3 2.68 -13.94 -6.43
C ASP A 3 2.48 -12.44 -6.18
N TYR A 4 1.78 -12.11 -5.09
CA TYR A 4 1.57 -10.70 -4.72
C TYR A 4 2.82 -10.02 -4.17
N SER A 5 3.95 -10.73 -4.04
CA SER A 5 5.25 -10.12 -3.74
C SER A 5 5.82 -9.38 -4.95
N ASN A 6 5.39 -9.77 -6.16
CA ASN A 6 5.80 -9.15 -7.41
C ASN A 6 4.89 -7.94 -7.73
N PRO A 7 5.45 -6.71 -7.86
CA PRO A 7 4.68 -5.50 -8.16
C PRO A 7 4.03 -5.52 -9.55
N ASP A 8 4.53 -6.33 -10.48
CA ASP A 8 3.97 -6.46 -11.83
C ASP A 8 2.83 -7.48 -11.89
N THR A 9 2.54 -8.20 -10.79
CA THR A 9 1.42 -9.13 -10.74
C THR A 9 0.11 -8.38 -10.95
N PRO A 10 -0.69 -8.78 -11.95
CA PRO A 10 -1.98 -8.15 -12.22
C PRO A 10 -2.98 -8.50 -11.11
N LEU A 11 -3.79 -7.51 -10.74
CA LEU A 11 -4.95 -7.67 -9.88
C LEU A 11 -6.15 -7.98 -10.78
N THR A 12 -6.66 -9.19 -10.68
CA THR A 12 -7.72 -9.74 -11.55
C THR A 12 -9.03 -9.99 -10.81
N GLY A 13 -9.00 -9.95 -9.47
CA GLY A 13 -10.16 -10.08 -8.61
C GLY A 13 -11.14 -8.93 -8.78
N ARG A 14 -12.42 -9.18 -8.49
CA ARG A 14 -13.44 -8.12 -8.52
C ARG A 14 -13.29 -7.17 -7.34
N ARG A 15 -12.68 -7.66 -6.26
CA ARG A 15 -12.38 -6.89 -5.06
C ARG A 15 -11.06 -7.33 -4.46
N CYS A 16 -10.32 -6.39 -3.89
CA CYS A 16 -9.08 -6.64 -3.16
C CYS A 16 -9.24 -6.13 -1.73
N ASP A 17 -9.03 -7.01 -0.75
CA ASP A 17 -8.82 -6.61 0.63
C ASP A 17 -7.31 -6.46 0.84
N TRP A 18 -6.89 -5.32 1.39
CA TRP A 18 -5.49 -5.01 1.62
C TRP A 18 -5.25 -4.64 3.09
N GLN A 19 -4.08 -5.02 3.57
CA GLN A 19 -3.52 -4.57 4.83
C GLN A 19 -2.08 -4.14 4.56
N ALA A 20 -1.67 -3.00 5.09
CA ALA A 20 -0.34 -2.44 4.93
C ALA A 20 0.15 -1.85 6.24
N THR A 21 1.38 -2.18 6.62
CA THR A 21 2.11 -1.50 7.69
C THR A 21 2.91 -0.37 7.05
N ILE A 22 2.50 0.87 7.33
CA ILE A 22 3.08 2.07 6.77
C ILE A 22 3.97 2.72 7.81
N VAL A 23 5.15 3.14 7.39
CA VAL A 23 6.12 3.87 8.20
C VAL A 23 6.37 5.22 7.55
N ARG A 24 6.31 6.27 8.37
CA ARG A 24 6.62 7.64 7.95
C ARG A 24 8.13 7.81 7.82
N GLY A 25 8.56 8.70 6.93
CA GLY A 25 9.95 8.96 6.56
C GLY A 25 10.82 9.37 7.75
N PRO A 26 12.14 9.52 7.54
CA PRO A 26 13.12 9.52 8.61
C PRO A 26 12.87 10.68 9.58
N VAL A 27 12.44 10.37 10.79
CA VAL A 27 12.71 11.26 11.92
C VAL A 27 14.23 11.24 12.06
N ARG A 28 14.91 12.35 11.74
CA ARG A 28 16.39 12.46 11.83
C ARG A 28 16.97 11.96 13.17
N TYR A 29 16.16 11.82 14.22
CA TYR A 29 16.55 11.41 15.58
C TYR A 29 15.49 10.60 16.37
N GLY A 30 14.65 9.73 15.77
CA GLY A 30 13.62 9.01 16.54
C GLY A 30 12.98 7.76 15.91
N MET A 31 12.18 7.02 16.70
CA MET A 31 11.36 5.90 16.21
C MET A 31 10.29 6.43 15.25
N ASN A 32 10.26 5.93 14.02
CA ASN A 32 9.15 6.20 13.11
C ASN A 32 7.93 5.41 13.60
N PRO A 33 6.81 6.05 13.94
CA PRO A 33 5.60 5.32 14.30
C PRO A 33 5.14 4.53 13.08
N SER A 34 5.16 3.20 13.20
CA SER A 34 4.52 2.31 12.24
C SER A 34 3.02 2.35 12.48
N GLN A 35 2.25 2.55 11.42
CA GLN A 35 0.80 2.52 11.46
C GLN A 35 0.29 1.38 10.60
N GLU A 36 -0.55 0.53 11.18
CA GLU A 36 -1.28 -0.46 10.43
C GLU A 36 -2.49 0.21 9.76
N CYS A 37 -2.63 -0.01 8.46
CA CYS A 37 -3.74 0.47 7.65
C CYS A 37 -4.36 -0.73 6.93
N ALA A 38 -5.67 -0.73 6.85
CA ALA A 38 -6.41 -1.76 6.14
C ALA A 38 -7.53 -1.10 5.33
N GLY A 39 -7.88 -1.72 4.23
CA GLY A 39 -8.95 -1.23 3.40
C GLY A 39 -9.37 -2.25 2.36
N THR A 40 -10.37 -1.85 1.58
CA THR A 40 -10.83 -2.63 0.45
C THR A 40 -10.82 -1.74 -0.78
N CYS A 41 -10.36 -2.26 -1.90
CA CYS A 41 -10.37 -1.54 -3.17
C CYS A 41 -10.96 -2.42 -4.28
N THR A 42 -11.48 -1.74 -5.29
CA THR A 42 -11.90 -2.38 -6.55
C THR A 42 -10.78 -2.10 -7.55
N PRO A 43 -9.95 -3.10 -7.93
CA PRO A 43 -8.88 -2.88 -8.89
C PRO A 43 -9.48 -2.47 -10.24
N ARG A 44 -8.86 -1.47 -10.87
CA ARG A 44 -9.22 -1.08 -12.24
C ARG A 44 -8.73 -2.15 -13.23
N PRO A 45 -9.34 -2.27 -14.42
CA PRO A 45 -8.80 -3.14 -15.47
C PRO A 45 -7.33 -2.80 -15.73
N GLY A 46 -6.45 -3.81 -15.65
CA GLY A 46 -5.01 -3.65 -15.82
C GLY A 46 -4.25 -3.12 -14.60
N ALA A 47 -4.90 -2.98 -13.43
CA ALA A 47 -4.20 -2.65 -12.20
C ALA A 47 -3.24 -3.78 -11.81
N THR A 48 -2.07 -3.40 -11.31
CA THR A 48 -1.07 -4.32 -10.74
C THR A 48 -0.92 -4.08 -9.25
N VAL A 49 -0.27 -5.02 -8.56
CA VAL A 49 0.12 -4.86 -7.15
C VAL A 49 0.88 -3.55 -6.94
N GLY A 50 1.82 -3.21 -7.84
CA GLY A 50 2.59 -1.97 -7.79
C GLY A 50 1.71 -0.73 -7.88
N SER A 51 0.72 -0.73 -8.77
CA SER A 51 -0.24 0.39 -8.88
C SER A 51 -1.10 0.57 -7.63
N LEU A 52 -1.45 -0.54 -6.97
CA LEU A 52 -2.19 -0.52 -5.70
C LEU A 52 -1.32 0.02 -4.56
N LEU A 53 -0.07 -0.44 -4.43
CA LEU A 53 0.87 0.05 -3.42
C LEU A 53 1.16 1.54 -3.61
N ALA A 54 1.30 2.00 -4.85
CA ALA A 54 1.45 3.43 -5.15
C ALA A 54 0.23 4.24 -4.69
N TRP A 55 -0.99 3.75 -4.99
CA TRP A 55 -2.22 4.39 -4.52
C TRP A 55 -2.31 4.42 -2.98
N ILE A 56 -1.97 3.34 -2.28
CA ILE A 56 -1.94 3.30 -0.80
C ILE A 56 -1.00 4.35 -0.24
N LYS A 57 0.21 4.51 -0.84
CA LYS A 57 1.16 5.55 -0.42
C LYS A 57 0.59 6.96 -0.60
N SER A 58 0.01 7.24 -1.77
CA SER A 58 -0.60 8.54 -2.08
C SER A 58 -1.77 8.85 -1.14
N TRP A 59 -2.66 7.89 -0.91
CA TRP A 59 -3.79 8.03 0.01
C TRP A 59 -3.32 8.34 1.43
N TYR A 60 -2.33 7.58 1.94
CA TYR A 60 -1.81 7.79 3.28
C TYR A 60 -1.12 9.15 3.44
N ALA A 61 -0.34 9.54 2.43
CA ALA A 61 0.33 10.84 2.37
C ALA A 61 -0.68 12.00 2.44
N GLU A 62 -1.72 11.96 1.61
CA GLU A 62 -2.79 12.97 1.57
C GLU A 62 -3.55 13.04 2.90
N HIS A 63 -3.94 11.89 3.44
CA HIS A 63 -4.69 11.83 4.71
C HIS A 63 -3.92 12.38 5.90
N ASN A 64 -2.58 12.27 5.90
CA ASN A 64 -1.72 12.72 6.98
C ASN A 64 -0.98 14.05 6.68
N GLY A 65 -1.18 14.65 5.51
CA GLY A 65 -0.51 15.89 5.11
C GLY A 65 1.01 15.78 5.00
N ILE A 66 1.55 14.62 4.62
CA ILE A 66 2.99 14.37 4.47
C ILE A 66 3.35 14.08 3.01
N PRO A 67 4.59 14.34 2.57
CA PRO A 67 5.00 14.03 1.21
C PRO A 67 5.06 12.50 0.98
N VAL A 68 4.67 12.06 -0.22
CA VAL A 68 4.67 10.63 -0.61
C VAL A 68 6.06 10.00 -0.51
N SER A 69 7.13 10.79 -0.71
CA SER A 69 8.52 10.36 -0.52
C SER A 69 8.81 9.87 0.90
N ASP A 70 8.07 10.40 1.88
CA ASP A 70 8.19 10.07 3.30
C ASP A 70 7.20 8.98 3.69
N VAL A 71 6.68 8.20 2.74
CA VAL A 71 5.77 7.08 3.00
C VAL A 71 6.40 5.78 2.51
N THR A 72 6.75 4.92 3.46
CA THR A 72 7.28 3.58 3.18
C THR A 72 6.28 2.52 3.62
N ILE A 73 5.95 1.59 2.72
CA ILE A 73 5.18 0.39 3.07
C ILE A 73 6.20 -0.67 3.47
N MET A 74 6.27 -1.01 4.75
CA MET A 74 7.20 -2.02 5.28
C MET A 74 6.72 -3.45 5.02
N ARG A 75 5.41 -3.64 5.14
CA ARG A 75 4.75 -4.93 4.94
C ARG A 75 3.38 -4.69 4.33
N TYR A 76 2.94 -5.59 3.48
CA TYR A 76 1.57 -5.62 3.04
C TYR A 76 1.07 -7.07 2.89
N SER A 77 -0.24 -7.22 2.91
CA SER A 77 -0.95 -8.46 2.62
C SER A 77 -2.13 -8.13 1.72
N LEU A 78 -2.31 -8.93 0.68
CA LEU A 78 -3.35 -8.76 -0.32
C LEU A 78 -4.17 -10.04 -0.46
N ARG A 79 -5.49 -9.87 -0.51
CA ARG A 79 -6.42 -10.97 -0.77
C ARG A 79 -7.44 -10.54 -1.81
N GLU A 80 -7.43 -11.21 -2.94
CA GLU A 80 -8.44 -11.05 -3.98
C GLU A 80 -9.70 -11.87 -3.64
N LYS A 81 -10.86 -11.31 -3.98
CA LYS A 81 -12.20 -11.91 -3.87
C LYS A 81 -12.95 -11.82 -5.20
#